data_AF-H8MT83-F1
#
_entry.id   AF-H8MT83-F1
#
_cell.length_a   1.000
_cell.length_b   1.000
_cell.length_c   1.000
_cell.angle_alpha   90.00
_cell.angle_beta   90.00
_cell.angle_gamma   90.00
#
_symmetry.space_group_name_H-M   'P 1'
#
loop_
_entity.id
_entity.type
_entity.pdbx_description
1 polymer ?
#
loop_
_entity_poly.entity_id
_entity_poly.type
_entity_poly.pdbx_seq_one_letter_code
_entity_poly.pdbx_strand_id
1 'polypeptide(L)'
;MFHRGYLLTLGLLLTSVACQRSAEEQEALRKRIDARVHVAANQVWEGQRAQAQTELAAILKEAPQHPGALMVQTCLQLEQGAEDDAARTAIRLREMAPDKADAIMLMALVEQRRRTPRPGWTEALIEAWKSAGRPSLRDTSRYPEVAMDAKNAVSDVWKRTESVESRLVAVLADHKASEVQQRWLVEHLSELEDSHLLLSAHEYFSDADGLPADLRRQARETVRLKLEAHGAGTNESRIPLLLLMGDASEETPLTHEDIVALDRIASLKHYRNAPLSQRYVDAERRLEAAGASSRFDKAFMVAVANLVLDPASVLTKRAAATKDRLAPDDQDRLGKALLTLGARIQAGNTLVERSVGLRMMEQGAVLVGNEEMRAQVAEGYESIRSVIQSSRQVQIENWPLPSLQREWAKALVQNEWAFLSNLVAP
;
A
#
# COMPACT_ATOMS: atom_id res chain seq x y z
N MET A 1 2.57 -63.36 -46.15
CA MET A 1 2.60 -63.59 -44.69
C MET A 1 3.15 -62.34 -43.97
N PHE A 2 2.53 -61.17 -44.17
CA PHE A 2 2.88 -59.90 -43.53
C PHE A 2 1.58 -59.13 -43.34
N HIS A 3 1.03 -58.99 -42.12
CA HIS A 3 -0.02 -58.01 -41.74
C HIS A 3 -0.44 -58.05 -40.24
N ARG A 4 0.48 -58.30 -39.29
CA ARG A 4 0.12 -58.34 -37.85
C ARG A 4 0.91 -57.39 -36.91
N GLY A 5 1.86 -56.59 -37.41
CA GLY A 5 2.69 -55.70 -36.59
C GLY A 5 2.23 -54.24 -36.44
N TYR A 6 1.32 -53.76 -37.30
CA TYR A 6 0.96 -52.33 -37.36
C TYR A 6 -0.23 -51.91 -36.47
N LEU A 7 -0.96 -52.85 -35.87
CA LEU A 7 -2.16 -52.55 -35.08
C LEU A 7 -1.87 -52.23 -33.61
N LEU A 8 -0.73 -52.67 -33.05
CA LEU A 8 -0.37 -52.44 -31.65
C LEU A 8 0.30 -51.08 -31.41
N THR A 9 1.04 -50.55 -32.39
CA THR A 9 1.65 -49.21 -32.31
C THR A 9 0.66 -48.08 -32.58
N LEU A 10 -0.40 -48.31 -33.38
CA LEU A 10 -1.49 -47.35 -33.56
C LEU A 10 -2.35 -47.17 -32.30
N GLY A 11 -2.57 -48.25 -31.52
CA GLY A 11 -3.35 -48.19 -30.28
C GLY A 11 -2.72 -47.33 -29.18
N LEU A 12 -1.39 -47.41 -29.00
CA LEU A 12 -0.63 -46.61 -28.03
C LEU A 12 -0.51 -45.13 -28.42
N LEU A 13 -0.47 -44.82 -29.72
CA LEU A 13 -0.52 -43.45 -30.23
C LEU A 13 -1.92 -42.83 -30.10
N LEU A 14 -2.99 -43.61 -30.28
CA LEU A 14 -4.37 -43.12 -30.12
C LEU A 14 -4.76 -42.89 -28.66
N THR A 15 -4.28 -43.70 -27.70
CA THR A 15 -4.53 -43.47 -26.27
C THR A 15 -3.74 -42.30 -25.70
N SER A 16 -2.53 -42.04 -26.17
CA SER A 16 -1.72 -40.88 -25.75
C SER A 16 -2.30 -39.56 -26.28
N VAL A 17 -2.75 -39.53 -27.55
CA VAL A 17 -3.43 -38.36 -28.13
C VAL A 17 -4.80 -38.12 -27.48
N ALA A 18 -5.56 -39.17 -27.14
CA ALA A 18 -6.84 -39.03 -26.43
C ALA A 18 -6.68 -38.53 -24.97
N CYS A 19 -5.64 -38.98 -24.26
CA CYS A 19 -5.35 -38.49 -22.90
C CYS A 19 -4.83 -37.04 -22.90
N GLN A 20 -4.02 -36.66 -23.88
CA GLN A 20 -3.55 -35.26 -24.04
C GLN A 20 -4.72 -34.33 -24.38
N ARG A 21 -5.59 -34.73 -25.30
CA ARG A 21 -6.79 -33.96 -25.67
C ARG A 21 -7.75 -33.81 -24.48
N SER A 22 -7.92 -34.85 -23.67
CA SER A 22 -8.69 -34.78 -22.41
C SER A 22 -8.05 -33.85 -21.37
N ALA A 23 -6.73 -33.81 -21.27
CA ALA A 23 -6.03 -32.91 -20.33
C ALA A 23 -6.11 -31.44 -20.77
N GLU A 24 -5.96 -31.18 -22.07
CA GLU A 24 -6.13 -29.84 -22.65
C GLU A 24 -7.58 -29.33 -22.50
N GLU A 25 -8.57 -30.19 -22.73
CA GLU A 25 -9.99 -29.86 -22.54
C GLU A 25 -10.31 -29.58 -21.06
N GLN A 26 -9.75 -30.36 -20.13
CA GLN A 26 -9.88 -30.12 -18.69
C GLN A 26 -9.21 -28.80 -18.25
N GLU A 27 -8.03 -28.50 -18.79
CA GLU A 27 -7.33 -27.25 -18.49
C GLU A 27 -8.06 -26.04 -19.09
N ALA A 28 -8.60 -26.16 -20.31
CA ALA A 28 -9.42 -25.12 -20.92
C ALA A 28 -10.72 -24.87 -20.13
N LEU A 29 -11.37 -25.94 -19.67
CA LEU A 29 -12.54 -25.87 -18.79
C LEU A 29 -12.21 -25.17 -17.47
N ARG A 30 -11.09 -25.54 -16.84
CA ARG A 30 -10.61 -24.92 -15.61
C ARG A 30 -10.36 -23.42 -15.80
N LYS A 31 -9.61 -23.03 -16.83
CA LYS A 31 -9.38 -21.60 -17.15
C LYS A 31 -10.66 -20.83 -17.39
N ARG A 32 -11.65 -21.44 -18.06
CA ARG A 32 -12.97 -20.83 -18.27
C ARG A 32 -13.70 -20.62 -16.94
N ILE A 33 -13.68 -21.62 -16.05
CA ILE A 33 -14.29 -21.51 -14.73
C ILE A 33 -13.57 -20.44 -13.90
N ASP A 34 -12.23 -20.43 -13.87
CA ASP A 34 -11.44 -19.42 -13.16
C ASP A 34 -11.77 -17.99 -13.62
N ALA A 35 -11.90 -17.77 -14.94
CA ALA A 35 -12.32 -16.49 -15.49
C ALA A 35 -13.73 -16.07 -15.03
N ARG A 36 -14.67 -17.02 -14.94
CA ARG A 36 -16.03 -16.74 -14.43
C ARG A 36 -16.04 -16.48 -12.93
N VAL A 37 -15.22 -17.18 -12.15
CA VAL A 37 -15.05 -16.90 -10.71
C VAL A 37 -14.49 -15.49 -10.51
N HIS A 38 -13.57 -15.05 -11.36
CA HIS A 38 -13.07 -13.67 -11.34
C HIS A 38 -14.18 -12.64 -11.60
N VAL A 39 -15.05 -12.87 -12.60
CA VAL A 39 -16.22 -12.02 -12.84
C VAL A 39 -17.14 -11.97 -11.62
N ALA A 40 -17.44 -13.12 -11.02
CA ALA A 40 -18.28 -13.17 -9.81
C ALA A 40 -17.64 -12.42 -8.63
N ALA A 41 -16.32 -12.55 -8.44
CA ALA A 41 -15.59 -11.80 -7.41
C ALA A 41 -15.71 -10.28 -7.63
N ASN A 42 -15.51 -9.80 -8.87
CA ASN A 42 -15.69 -8.38 -9.22
C ASN A 42 -17.14 -7.91 -8.96
N GLN A 43 -18.15 -8.75 -9.23
CA GLN A 43 -19.54 -8.43 -8.92
C GLN A 43 -19.80 -8.32 -7.40
N VAL A 44 -19.18 -9.18 -6.57
CA VAL A 44 -19.24 -9.02 -5.09
C VAL A 44 -18.66 -7.67 -4.70
N TRP A 45 -17.51 -7.32 -5.29
CA TRP A 45 -16.81 -6.07 -5.08
C TRP A 45 -17.62 -4.83 -5.42
N GLU A 46 -18.32 -4.86 -6.55
CA GLU A 46 -19.17 -3.78 -7.02
C GLU A 46 -20.53 -3.72 -6.30
N GLY A 47 -20.77 -4.62 -5.33
CA GLY A 47 -22.04 -4.71 -4.61
C GLY A 47 -23.17 -5.36 -5.42
N GLN A 48 -22.88 -5.93 -6.58
CA GLN A 48 -23.82 -6.67 -7.44
C GLN A 48 -24.07 -8.10 -6.91
N ARG A 49 -24.44 -8.18 -5.63
CA ARG A 49 -24.54 -9.43 -4.85
C ARG A 49 -25.45 -10.49 -5.48
N ALA A 50 -26.57 -10.07 -6.06
CA ALA A 50 -27.52 -10.98 -6.72
C ALA A 50 -26.95 -11.60 -8.02
N GLN A 51 -26.19 -10.82 -8.79
CA GLN A 51 -25.53 -11.31 -10.00
C GLN A 51 -24.40 -12.28 -9.64
N ALA A 52 -23.57 -11.91 -8.65
CA ALA A 52 -22.52 -12.77 -8.13
C ALA A 52 -23.08 -14.11 -7.63
N GLN A 53 -24.18 -14.08 -6.87
CA GLN A 53 -24.84 -15.28 -6.37
C GLN A 53 -25.32 -16.21 -7.49
N THR A 54 -25.93 -15.63 -8.54
CA THR A 54 -26.42 -16.39 -9.70
C THR A 54 -25.27 -17.04 -10.45
N GLU A 55 -24.20 -16.28 -10.71
CA GLU A 55 -23.01 -16.75 -11.41
C GLU A 55 -22.31 -17.87 -10.62
N LEU A 56 -22.11 -17.69 -9.31
CA LEU A 56 -21.50 -18.69 -8.43
C LEU A 56 -22.34 -19.98 -8.34
N ALA A 57 -23.67 -19.87 -8.31
CA ALA A 57 -24.54 -21.03 -8.32
C ALA A 57 -24.41 -21.83 -9.63
N ALA A 58 -24.30 -21.14 -10.77
CA ALA A 58 -24.06 -21.79 -12.06
C ALA A 58 -22.67 -22.45 -12.13
N ILE A 59 -21.62 -21.77 -11.64
CA ILE A 59 -20.25 -22.31 -11.59
C ILE A 59 -20.20 -23.56 -10.71
N LEU A 60 -20.76 -23.51 -9.49
CA LEU A 60 -20.71 -24.62 -8.54
C LEU A 60 -21.65 -25.78 -8.92
N LYS A 61 -22.62 -25.56 -9.80
CA LYS A 61 -23.37 -26.66 -10.43
C LYS A 61 -22.50 -27.43 -11.44
N GLU A 62 -21.65 -26.72 -12.17
CA GLU A 62 -20.73 -27.28 -13.18
C GLU A 62 -19.48 -27.90 -12.54
N ALA A 63 -18.93 -27.25 -11.51
CA ALA A 63 -17.74 -27.68 -10.76
C ALA A 63 -17.97 -27.52 -9.24
N PRO A 64 -18.64 -28.50 -8.59
CA PRO A 64 -19.05 -28.41 -7.18
C PRO A 64 -17.91 -28.30 -6.15
N GLN A 65 -16.69 -28.66 -6.55
CA GLN A 65 -15.51 -28.66 -5.69
C GLN A 65 -14.49 -27.58 -6.10
N HIS A 66 -14.88 -26.61 -6.93
CA HIS A 66 -13.97 -25.56 -7.37
C HIS A 66 -13.57 -24.64 -6.20
N PRO A 67 -12.31 -24.62 -5.76
CA PRO A 67 -11.90 -23.97 -4.50
C PRO A 67 -12.10 -22.46 -4.55
N GLY A 68 -11.79 -21.80 -5.68
CA GLY A 68 -12.01 -20.37 -5.85
C GLY A 68 -13.50 -20.00 -5.79
N ALA A 69 -14.38 -20.84 -6.33
CA ALA A 69 -15.81 -20.56 -6.33
C ALA A 69 -16.41 -20.73 -4.92
N LEU A 70 -15.97 -21.75 -4.18
CA LEU A 70 -16.34 -21.96 -2.77
C LEU A 70 -15.85 -20.82 -1.87
N MET A 71 -14.64 -20.30 -2.10
CA MET A 71 -14.13 -19.14 -1.35
C MET A 71 -14.98 -17.89 -1.60
N VAL A 72 -15.21 -17.51 -2.87
CA VAL A 72 -16.02 -16.33 -3.21
C VAL A 72 -17.45 -16.49 -2.69
N GLN A 73 -18.04 -17.68 -2.79
CA GLN A 73 -19.37 -17.95 -2.24
C GLN A 73 -19.43 -17.79 -0.72
N THR A 74 -18.43 -18.32 0.00
CA THR A 74 -18.35 -18.15 1.47
C THR A 74 -18.25 -16.68 1.84
N CYS A 75 -17.42 -15.91 1.13
CA CYS A 75 -17.26 -14.48 1.37
C CYS A 75 -18.54 -13.69 1.06
N LEU A 76 -19.25 -14.03 -0.02
CA LEU A 76 -20.54 -13.43 -0.35
C LEU A 76 -21.59 -13.72 0.74
N GLN A 77 -21.64 -14.95 1.26
CA GLN A 77 -22.55 -15.33 2.35
C GLN A 77 -22.24 -14.56 3.64
N LEU A 78 -20.95 -14.38 3.96
CA LEU A 78 -20.51 -13.53 5.06
C LEU A 78 -20.93 -12.05 4.88
N GLU A 79 -20.79 -11.49 3.68
CA GLU A 79 -21.25 -10.14 3.33
C GLU A 79 -22.78 -9.96 3.42
N GLN A 80 -23.52 -11.05 3.27
CA GLN A 80 -24.98 -11.10 3.41
C GLN A 80 -25.44 -11.31 4.86
N GLY A 81 -24.53 -11.63 5.79
CA GLY A 81 -24.88 -12.03 7.15
C GLY A 81 -25.59 -13.39 7.21
N ALA A 82 -25.20 -14.31 6.33
CA ALA A 82 -25.68 -15.69 6.29
C ALA A 82 -24.58 -16.62 6.83
N GLU A 83 -24.21 -16.45 8.10
CA GLU A 83 -23.03 -17.10 8.69
C GLU A 83 -23.14 -18.64 8.71
N ASP A 84 -24.34 -19.20 8.89
CA ASP A 84 -24.54 -20.66 8.85
C ASP A 84 -24.38 -21.23 7.43
N ASP A 85 -24.75 -20.47 6.41
CA ASP A 85 -24.55 -20.85 5.00
C ASP A 85 -23.06 -20.76 4.65
N ALA A 86 -22.41 -19.68 5.09
CA ALA A 86 -20.96 -19.50 4.99
C ALA A 86 -20.21 -20.67 5.65
N ALA A 87 -20.66 -21.13 6.82
CA ALA A 87 -20.03 -22.26 7.51
C ALA A 87 -20.09 -23.55 6.71
N ARG A 88 -21.26 -23.87 6.12
CA ARG A 88 -21.41 -25.06 5.28
C ARG A 88 -20.51 -25.01 4.05
N THR A 89 -20.38 -23.84 3.42
CA THR A 89 -19.50 -23.65 2.26
C THR A 89 -18.02 -23.71 2.66
N ALA A 90 -17.64 -23.10 3.78
CA ALA A 90 -16.27 -23.11 4.30
C ALA A 90 -15.80 -24.52 4.70
N ILE A 91 -16.68 -25.33 5.30
CA ILE A 91 -16.41 -26.75 5.61
C ILE A 91 -16.07 -27.51 4.33
N ARG A 92 -16.88 -27.36 3.27
CA ARG A 92 -16.61 -28.00 1.96
C ARG A 92 -15.27 -27.55 1.37
N LEU A 93 -14.93 -26.26 1.47
CA LEU A 93 -13.63 -25.77 1.04
C LEU A 93 -12.49 -26.40 1.86
N ARG A 94 -12.66 -26.49 3.18
CA ARG A 94 -11.68 -27.07 4.11
C ARG A 94 -11.43 -28.55 3.84
N GLU A 95 -12.47 -29.31 3.53
CA GLU A 95 -12.37 -30.73 3.17
C GLU A 95 -11.57 -30.95 1.87
N MET A 96 -11.70 -30.05 0.89
CA MET A 96 -10.94 -30.11 -0.36
C MET A 96 -9.50 -29.65 -0.22
N ALA A 97 -9.22 -28.81 0.78
CA ALA A 97 -7.95 -28.13 0.97
C ALA A 97 -7.54 -28.10 2.46
N PRO A 98 -7.33 -29.27 3.09
CA PRO A 98 -7.10 -29.38 4.54
C PRO A 98 -5.74 -28.84 5.01
N ASP A 99 -4.83 -28.53 4.09
CA ASP A 99 -3.53 -27.94 4.46
C ASP A 99 -3.35 -26.52 3.91
N LYS A 100 -4.37 -25.98 3.22
CA LYS A 100 -4.26 -24.63 2.65
C LYS A 100 -4.62 -23.56 3.69
N ALA A 101 -3.71 -22.62 3.85
CA ALA A 101 -3.76 -21.55 4.84
C ALA A 101 -5.01 -20.67 4.71
N ASP A 102 -5.40 -20.35 3.48
CA ASP A 102 -6.61 -19.60 3.13
C ASP A 102 -7.90 -20.30 3.60
N ALA A 103 -8.02 -21.62 3.40
CA ALA A 103 -9.15 -22.41 3.84
C ALA A 103 -9.23 -22.53 5.37
N ILE A 104 -8.09 -22.69 6.05
CA ILE A 104 -8.01 -22.63 7.53
C ILE A 104 -8.52 -21.28 8.01
N MET A 105 -7.96 -20.22 7.45
CA MET A 105 -8.22 -18.85 7.87
C MET A 105 -9.68 -18.45 7.63
N LEU A 106 -10.23 -18.81 6.47
CA LEU A 106 -11.61 -18.51 6.12
C LEU A 106 -12.60 -19.26 7.03
N MET A 107 -12.32 -20.52 7.34
CA MET A 107 -13.14 -21.28 8.30
C MET A 107 -13.09 -20.66 9.70
N ALA A 108 -11.91 -20.25 10.18
CA ALA A 108 -11.74 -19.55 11.45
C ALA A 108 -12.50 -18.22 11.48
N LEU A 109 -12.44 -17.45 10.38
CA LEU A 109 -13.18 -16.20 10.24
C LEU A 109 -14.69 -16.43 10.30
N VAL A 110 -15.20 -17.42 9.58
CA VAL A 110 -16.64 -17.76 9.62
C VAL A 110 -17.07 -18.13 11.03
N GLU A 111 -16.31 -18.97 11.72
CA GLU A 111 -16.63 -19.38 13.09
C GLU A 111 -16.59 -18.19 14.07
N GLN A 112 -15.61 -17.30 13.92
CA GLN A 112 -15.56 -16.07 14.72
C GLN A 112 -16.78 -15.19 14.45
N ARG A 113 -17.19 -15.05 13.18
CA ARG A 113 -18.38 -14.27 12.79
C ARG A 113 -19.67 -14.89 13.31
N ARG A 114 -19.78 -16.22 13.43
CA ARG A 114 -20.93 -16.88 14.08
C ARG A 114 -21.03 -16.54 15.56
N ARG A 115 -19.90 -16.44 16.27
CA ARG A 115 -19.86 -16.09 17.70
C ARG A 115 -20.12 -14.62 17.94
N THR A 116 -19.59 -13.76 17.07
CA THR A 116 -19.73 -12.30 17.17
C THR A 116 -20.17 -11.73 15.82
N PRO A 117 -21.49 -11.75 15.52
CA PRO A 117 -22.01 -11.37 14.20
C PRO A 117 -21.76 -9.93 13.82
N ARG A 118 -21.72 -8.94 14.74
CA ARG A 118 -21.36 -7.53 14.50
C ARG A 118 -21.02 -6.82 15.82
N PRO A 119 -20.27 -5.69 15.82
CA PRO A 119 -19.40 -5.12 14.78
C PRO A 119 -17.95 -5.65 14.86
N GLY A 120 -17.07 -5.22 13.94
CA GLY A 120 -15.62 -5.44 14.03
C GLY A 120 -15.08 -6.51 13.08
N TRP A 121 -15.01 -6.20 11.78
CA TRP A 121 -14.39 -7.09 10.81
C TRP A 121 -12.90 -7.24 11.04
N THR A 122 -12.21 -6.13 11.35
CA THR A 122 -10.77 -6.17 11.57
C THR A 122 -10.43 -6.96 12.82
N GLU A 123 -11.14 -6.76 13.93
CA GLU A 123 -10.96 -7.55 15.15
C GLU A 123 -11.29 -9.03 14.90
N ALA A 124 -12.41 -9.33 14.23
CA ALA A 124 -12.78 -10.70 13.91
C ALA A 124 -11.74 -11.41 13.03
N LEU A 125 -11.15 -10.70 12.07
CA LEU A 125 -10.08 -11.23 11.24
C LEU A 125 -8.80 -11.48 12.05
N ILE A 126 -8.38 -10.53 12.89
CA ILE A 126 -7.17 -10.68 13.70
C ILE A 126 -7.32 -11.88 14.64
N GLU A 127 -8.46 -12.02 15.32
CA GLU A 127 -8.75 -13.15 16.19
C GLU A 127 -8.82 -14.47 15.42
N ALA A 128 -9.47 -14.48 14.26
CA ALA A 128 -9.50 -15.66 13.39
C ALA A 128 -8.09 -16.08 12.96
N TRP A 129 -7.22 -15.12 12.60
CA TRP A 129 -5.85 -15.39 12.17
C TRP A 129 -4.99 -15.92 13.30
N LYS A 130 -5.12 -15.36 14.50
CA LYS A 130 -4.49 -15.88 15.71
C LYS A 130 -4.97 -17.31 16.02
N SER A 131 -6.29 -17.55 15.98
CA SER A 131 -6.87 -18.87 16.26
C SER A 131 -6.51 -19.93 15.22
N ALA A 132 -6.26 -19.52 13.98
CA ALA A 132 -5.77 -20.36 12.89
C ALA A 132 -4.27 -20.71 12.99
N GLY A 133 -3.56 -20.20 14.01
CA GLY A 133 -2.13 -20.42 14.19
C GLY A 133 -1.23 -19.46 13.40
N ARG A 134 -1.75 -18.28 13.02
CA ARG A 134 -1.05 -17.24 12.25
C ARG A 134 -0.47 -17.75 10.92
N PRO A 135 -1.27 -18.44 10.08
CA PRO A 135 -0.75 -18.99 8.83
C PRO A 135 -0.35 -17.86 7.86
N SER A 136 0.68 -18.10 7.06
CA SER A 136 1.10 -17.18 6.00
C SER A 136 0.22 -17.36 4.77
N LEU A 137 -0.41 -16.29 4.31
CA LEU A 137 -1.19 -16.26 3.07
C LEU A 137 -0.36 -15.84 1.84
N ARG A 138 0.95 -15.61 1.98
CA ARG A 138 1.80 -15.16 0.85
C ARG A 138 1.83 -16.13 -0.33
N ASP A 139 1.80 -17.43 -0.03
CA ASP A 139 1.95 -18.50 -1.02
C ASP A 139 0.59 -19.13 -1.39
N THR A 140 -0.53 -18.59 -0.89
CA THR A 140 -1.85 -19.07 -1.28
C THR A 140 -2.09 -18.66 -2.73
N SER A 141 -2.03 -19.65 -3.61
CA SER A 141 -2.02 -19.48 -5.06
C SER A 141 -3.27 -18.71 -5.51
N ARG A 142 -3.06 -17.47 -5.94
CA ARG A 142 -3.94 -16.56 -6.70
C ARG A 142 -5.39 -17.06 -6.80
N TYR A 143 -6.18 -16.75 -5.78
CA TYR A 143 -7.58 -16.41 -6.02
C TYR A 143 -7.63 -15.36 -7.13
N PRO A 144 -8.70 -15.33 -7.95
CA PRO A 144 -8.75 -14.39 -9.04
C PRO A 144 -8.46 -13.00 -8.49
N GLU A 145 -7.31 -12.43 -8.88
CA GLU A 145 -6.93 -11.07 -8.53
C GLU A 145 -8.13 -10.25 -8.90
N VAL A 146 -8.84 -9.68 -7.93
CA VAL A 146 -10.02 -8.87 -8.25
C VAL A 146 -9.48 -7.78 -9.15
N ALA A 147 -9.99 -7.69 -10.38
CA ALA A 147 -9.60 -6.60 -11.26
C ALA A 147 -10.10 -5.34 -10.58
N MET A 148 -9.21 -4.70 -9.83
CA MET A 148 -9.43 -3.37 -9.31
C MET A 148 -9.63 -2.50 -10.55
N ASP A 149 -10.90 -2.28 -10.87
CA ASP A 149 -11.37 -1.78 -12.16
C ASP A 149 -10.48 -0.65 -12.69
N ALA A 150 -10.06 -0.81 -13.95
CA ALA A 150 -9.04 -0.07 -14.67
C ALA A 150 -9.41 1.39 -14.98
N LYS A 151 -10.39 1.98 -14.28
CA LYS A 151 -10.77 3.38 -14.48
C LYS A 151 -9.63 4.28 -14.06
N ASN A 152 -9.01 4.88 -15.07
CA ASN A 152 -7.87 5.75 -14.91
C ASN A 152 -8.37 7.14 -14.45
N ALA A 153 -8.08 7.50 -13.20
CA ALA A 153 -8.41 8.78 -12.59
C ALA A 153 -7.87 9.94 -13.43
N VAL A 154 -6.65 9.82 -13.96
CA VAL A 154 -6.06 10.82 -14.85
C VAL A 154 -6.97 11.02 -16.07
N SER A 155 -7.42 9.94 -16.72
CA SER A 155 -8.31 10.02 -17.89
C SER A 155 -9.66 10.68 -17.57
N ASP A 156 -10.25 10.33 -16.43
CA ASP A 156 -11.54 10.87 -16.01
C ASP A 156 -11.46 12.37 -15.70
N VAL A 157 -10.42 12.79 -14.96
CA VAL A 157 -10.23 14.20 -14.57
C VAL A 157 -9.84 15.06 -15.77
N TRP A 158 -8.95 14.59 -16.65
CA TRP A 158 -8.50 15.38 -17.80
C TRP A 158 -9.64 15.78 -18.74
N LYS A 159 -10.68 14.93 -18.85
CA LYS A 159 -11.85 15.20 -19.69
C LYS A 159 -12.83 16.21 -19.08
N ARG A 160 -12.71 16.52 -17.79
CA ARG A 160 -13.74 17.23 -17.02
C ARG A 160 -13.31 18.59 -16.50
N THR A 161 -12.01 18.78 -16.24
CA THR A 161 -11.51 20.00 -15.63
C THR A 161 -10.14 20.38 -16.15
N GLU A 162 -9.84 21.68 -16.12
CA GLU A 162 -8.54 22.28 -16.40
C GLU A 162 -7.79 22.69 -15.13
N SER A 163 -8.36 22.46 -13.94
CA SER A 163 -7.71 22.75 -12.66
C SER A 163 -6.41 21.95 -12.50
N VAL A 164 -5.28 22.65 -12.31
CA VAL A 164 -3.98 22.03 -12.02
C VAL A 164 -4.03 21.16 -10.76
N GLU A 165 -4.71 21.62 -9.71
CA GLU A 165 -4.85 20.87 -8.46
C GLU A 165 -5.58 19.54 -8.67
N SER A 166 -6.72 19.58 -9.35
CA SER A 166 -7.52 18.38 -9.61
C SER A 166 -6.76 17.38 -10.47
N ARG A 167 -6.06 17.88 -11.49
CA ARG A 167 -5.22 17.10 -12.40
C ARG A 167 -4.02 16.49 -11.67
N LEU A 168 -3.34 17.24 -10.80
CA LEU A 168 -2.25 16.73 -9.98
C LEU A 168 -2.73 15.64 -9.03
N VAL A 169 -3.86 15.83 -8.32
CA VAL A 169 -4.46 14.80 -7.44
C VAL A 169 -4.72 13.51 -8.23
N ALA A 170 -5.26 13.60 -9.44
CA ALA A 170 -5.49 12.43 -10.29
C ALA A 170 -4.20 11.70 -10.68
N VAL A 171 -3.13 12.46 -10.96
CA VAL A 171 -1.81 11.91 -11.26
C VAL A 171 -1.20 11.24 -10.04
N LEU A 172 -1.31 11.83 -8.85
CA LEU A 172 -0.85 11.24 -7.59
C LEU A 172 -1.64 9.97 -7.21
N ALA A 173 -2.91 9.87 -7.61
CA ALA A 173 -3.74 8.71 -7.32
C ALA A 173 -3.33 7.47 -8.12
N ASP A 174 -2.99 7.63 -9.40
CA ASP A 174 -2.84 6.51 -10.33
C ASP A 174 -1.42 6.36 -10.91
N HIS A 175 -0.56 7.38 -10.81
CA HIS A 175 0.78 7.45 -11.42
C HIS A 175 0.81 7.14 -12.93
N LYS A 176 -0.29 7.42 -13.66
CA LYS A 176 -0.49 7.05 -15.07
C LYS A 176 -0.52 8.26 -16.02
N ALA A 177 0.11 9.37 -15.66
CA ALA A 177 0.20 10.54 -16.54
C ALA A 177 1.09 10.23 -17.74
N SER A 178 0.64 10.58 -18.95
CA SER A 178 1.51 10.58 -20.13
C SER A 178 2.50 11.73 -20.07
N GLU A 179 3.58 11.67 -20.86
CA GLU A 179 4.56 12.76 -20.96
C GLU A 179 3.91 14.10 -21.32
N VAL A 180 2.91 14.10 -22.21
CA VAL A 180 2.16 15.32 -22.57
C VAL A 180 1.41 15.89 -21.37
N GLN A 181 0.79 15.04 -20.55
CA GLN A 181 0.08 15.47 -19.35
C GLN A 181 1.04 15.95 -18.26
N GLN A 182 2.20 15.31 -18.13
CA GLN A 182 3.27 15.73 -17.23
C GLN A 182 3.81 17.12 -17.60
N ARG A 183 4.08 17.37 -18.89
CA ARG A 183 4.51 18.69 -19.37
C ARG A 183 3.44 19.76 -19.13
N TRP A 184 2.18 19.43 -19.39
CA TRP A 184 1.07 20.33 -19.08
C TRP A 184 1.05 20.71 -17.59
N LEU A 185 1.28 19.76 -16.68
CA LEU A 185 1.38 20.08 -15.24
C LEU A 185 2.53 21.06 -14.98
N VAL A 186 3.72 20.83 -15.54
CA VAL A 186 4.88 21.72 -15.37
C VAL A 186 4.56 23.15 -15.81
N GLU A 187 3.86 23.32 -16.94
CA GLU A 187 3.46 24.62 -17.46
C GLU A 187 2.47 25.38 -16.55
N HIS A 188 1.65 24.66 -15.78
CA HIS A 188 0.60 25.23 -14.93
C HIS A 188 0.93 25.17 -13.43
N LEU A 189 2.14 24.73 -13.06
CA LEU A 189 2.57 24.61 -11.66
C LEU A 189 2.53 25.93 -10.89
N SER A 190 2.70 27.06 -11.58
CA SER A 190 2.60 28.39 -10.97
C SER A 190 1.22 28.70 -10.41
N GLU A 191 0.16 28.02 -10.89
CA GLU A 191 -1.22 28.17 -10.42
C GLU A 191 -1.53 27.35 -9.16
N LEU A 192 -0.62 26.46 -8.74
CA LEU A 192 -0.83 25.56 -7.61
C LEU A 192 -0.64 26.28 -6.27
N GLU A 193 -1.70 26.50 -5.49
CA GLU A 193 -1.63 27.27 -4.23
C GLU A 193 -1.64 26.40 -2.96
N ASP A 194 -2.22 25.20 -3.01
CA ASP A 194 -2.28 24.34 -1.83
C ASP A 194 -0.88 23.83 -1.42
N SER A 195 -0.42 24.23 -0.23
CA SER A 195 0.90 23.85 0.31
C SER A 195 1.17 22.35 0.39
N HIS A 196 0.13 21.52 0.54
CA HIS A 196 0.29 20.07 0.61
C HIS A 196 0.43 19.45 -0.77
N LEU A 197 -0.36 19.95 -1.73
CA LEU A 197 -0.15 19.59 -3.13
C LEU A 197 1.19 20.10 -3.66
N LEU A 198 1.67 21.26 -3.22
CA LEU A 198 3.03 21.74 -3.54
C LEU A 198 4.10 20.76 -3.04
N LEU A 199 3.98 20.28 -1.79
CA LEU A 199 4.88 19.27 -1.24
C LEU A 199 4.86 17.97 -2.08
N SER A 200 3.67 17.45 -2.41
CA SER A 200 3.55 16.27 -3.26
C SER A 200 4.04 16.50 -4.70
N ALA A 201 3.85 17.70 -5.25
CA ALA A 201 4.37 18.06 -6.56
C ALA A 201 5.89 18.02 -6.57
N HIS A 202 6.55 18.57 -5.54
CA HIS A 202 8.00 18.52 -5.43
C HIS A 202 8.52 17.08 -5.50
N GLU A 203 7.96 16.18 -4.69
CA GLU A 203 8.32 14.75 -4.68
C GLU A 203 8.01 14.06 -6.01
N TYR A 204 6.81 14.28 -6.57
CA TYR A 204 6.42 13.72 -7.86
C TYR A 204 7.41 14.10 -8.98
N PHE A 205 7.83 15.36 -9.06
CA PHE A 205 8.76 15.82 -10.09
C PHE A 205 10.23 15.48 -9.81
N SER A 206 10.58 14.94 -8.64
CA SER A 206 11.90 14.33 -8.43
C SER A 206 12.07 13.11 -9.34
N ASP A 207 11.07 12.25 -9.42
CA ASP A 207 11.16 10.94 -10.07
C ASP A 207 10.14 10.76 -11.21
N ALA A 208 9.59 11.84 -11.77
CA ALA A 208 8.62 11.79 -12.86
C ALA A 208 9.23 11.14 -14.13
N ASP A 209 9.05 9.82 -14.25
CA ASP A 209 9.43 9.03 -15.41
C ASP A 209 8.73 9.58 -16.66
N GLY A 210 9.53 9.87 -17.70
CA GLY A 210 9.07 10.47 -18.95
C GLY A 210 9.38 11.97 -19.09
N LEU A 211 9.77 12.67 -18.02
CA LEU A 211 10.23 14.06 -18.12
C LEU A 211 11.76 14.19 -18.21
N PRO A 212 12.29 14.98 -19.18
CA PRO A 212 13.68 15.39 -19.19
C PRO A 212 14.13 16.01 -17.86
N ALA A 213 15.39 15.79 -17.49
CA ALA A 213 15.95 16.25 -16.21
C ALA A 213 15.83 17.78 -16.01
N ASP A 214 15.95 18.56 -17.08
CA ASP A 214 15.82 20.02 -17.02
C ASP A 214 14.38 20.47 -16.71
N LEU A 215 13.36 19.80 -17.29
CA LEU A 215 11.95 20.09 -16.97
C LEU A 215 11.61 19.66 -15.55
N ARG A 216 12.13 18.51 -15.08
CA ARG A 216 12.00 18.10 -13.67
C ARG A 216 12.61 19.13 -12.73
N ARG A 217 13.81 19.64 -13.04
CA ARG A 217 14.47 20.70 -12.26
C ARG A 217 13.65 22.00 -12.26
N GLN A 218 13.15 22.43 -13.42
CA GLN A 218 12.31 23.63 -13.53
C GLN A 218 11.02 23.51 -12.72
N ALA A 219 10.37 22.35 -12.77
CA ALA A 219 9.16 22.07 -12.01
C ALA A 219 9.42 22.16 -10.50
N ARG A 220 10.49 21.51 -10.01
CA ARG A 220 10.86 21.57 -8.59
C ARG A 220 11.23 22.98 -8.16
N GLU A 221 11.97 23.75 -8.97
CA GLU A 221 12.31 25.13 -8.65
C GLU A 221 11.06 26.02 -8.54
N THR A 222 10.10 25.85 -9.45
CA THR A 222 8.81 26.58 -9.41
C THR A 222 8.06 26.29 -8.11
N VAL A 223 8.01 25.02 -7.72
CA VAL A 223 7.37 24.57 -6.48
C VAL A 223 8.13 25.07 -5.25
N ARG A 224 9.47 25.01 -5.27
CA ARG A 224 10.36 25.46 -4.19
C ARG A 224 10.11 26.92 -3.84
N LEU A 225 10.05 27.80 -4.84
CA LEU A 225 9.78 29.23 -4.64
C LEU A 225 8.42 29.48 -3.97
N LYS A 226 7.39 28.69 -4.29
CA LYS A 226 6.08 28.80 -3.60
C LYS A 226 6.14 28.25 -2.18
N LEU A 227 6.85 27.14 -1.96
CA LEU A 227 7.03 26.55 -0.63
C LEU A 227 7.82 27.47 0.32
N GLU A 228 8.78 28.27 -0.18
CA GLU A 228 9.47 29.29 0.63
C GLU A 228 8.50 30.28 1.27
N ALA A 229 7.50 30.74 0.51
CA ALA A 229 6.47 31.64 1.04
C ALA A 229 5.61 30.98 2.14
N HIS A 230 5.33 29.69 2.03
CA HIS A 230 4.59 28.92 3.03
C HIS A 230 5.45 28.49 4.25
N GLY A 231 6.76 28.38 4.08
CA GLY A 231 7.69 27.99 5.15
C GLY A 231 7.90 29.08 6.20
N ALA A 232 7.63 30.35 5.87
CA ALA A 232 7.80 31.46 6.80
C ALA A 232 6.78 31.39 7.96
N GLY A 233 7.26 31.23 9.20
CA GLY A 233 6.40 31.22 10.40
C GLY A 233 5.69 29.90 10.68
N THR A 234 6.06 28.81 10.00
CA THR A 234 5.50 27.49 10.28
C THR A 234 5.99 26.89 11.61
N ASN A 235 5.13 26.10 12.25
CA ASN A 235 5.49 25.28 13.41
C ASN A 235 5.90 23.84 13.02
N GLU A 236 5.92 23.51 11.72
CA GLU A 236 6.24 22.18 11.20
C GLU A 236 7.63 22.11 10.53
N SER A 237 8.41 21.08 10.84
CA SER A 237 9.78 20.92 10.33
C SER A 237 9.86 20.52 8.85
N ARG A 238 8.80 19.94 8.28
CA ARG A 238 8.84 19.30 6.96
C ARG A 238 9.15 20.25 5.80
N ILE A 239 8.47 21.40 5.70
CA ILE A 239 8.72 22.38 4.61
C ILE A 239 10.15 22.95 4.72
N PRO A 240 10.60 23.49 5.88
CA PRO A 240 11.97 23.98 6.02
C PRO A 240 13.03 22.90 5.76
N LEU A 241 12.79 21.65 6.17
CA LEU A 241 13.71 20.55 5.90
C LEU A 241 13.79 20.24 4.40
N LEU A 242 12.66 20.23 3.69
CA LEU A 242 12.63 20.07 2.24
C LEU A 242 13.39 21.20 1.54
N LEU A 243 13.19 22.45 1.95
CA LEU A 243 13.90 23.60 1.36
C LEU A 243 15.41 23.54 1.61
N LEU A 244 15.85 22.98 2.74
CA LEU A 244 17.27 22.82 3.05
C LEU A 244 17.92 21.64 2.29
N MET A 245 17.16 20.56 2.04
CA MET A 245 17.70 19.31 1.48
C MET A 245 17.38 19.07 0.00
N GLY A 246 16.35 19.71 -0.56
CA GLY A 246 15.66 19.27 -1.78
C GLY A 246 16.50 19.28 -3.07
N ASP A 247 17.52 20.14 -3.15
CA ASP A 247 18.42 20.21 -4.32
C ASP A 247 19.87 19.80 -4.00
N ALA A 248 20.14 19.42 -2.75
CA ALA A 248 21.47 18.97 -2.35
C ALA A 248 21.70 17.52 -2.80
N SER A 249 22.89 17.24 -3.35
CA SER A 249 23.28 15.85 -3.58
C SER A 249 23.40 15.11 -2.25
N GLU A 250 22.94 13.86 -2.23
CA GLU A 250 23.00 12.97 -1.06
C GLU A 250 24.43 12.74 -0.55
N GLU A 251 25.42 12.94 -1.42
CA GLU A 251 26.84 12.77 -1.13
C GLU A 251 27.54 14.07 -0.70
N THR A 252 26.87 15.23 -0.85
CA THR A 252 27.44 16.52 -0.46
C THR A 252 27.45 16.64 1.07
N PRO A 253 28.62 16.84 1.70
CA PRO A 253 28.68 17.02 3.15
C PRO A 253 27.85 18.22 3.63
N LEU A 254 27.39 18.16 4.87
CA LEU A 254 26.73 19.26 5.57
C LEU A 254 27.77 20.31 5.97
N THR A 255 27.43 21.57 5.72
CA THR A 255 28.22 22.71 6.17
C THR A 255 27.82 23.13 7.59
N HIS A 256 28.62 24.00 8.21
CA HIS A 256 28.25 24.64 9.48
C HIS A 256 26.88 25.37 9.37
N GLU A 257 26.64 26.07 8.26
CA GLU A 257 25.39 26.78 8.00
C GLU A 257 24.19 25.82 7.91
N ASP A 258 24.37 24.67 7.26
CA ASP A 258 23.35 23.60 7.23
C ASP A 258 23.02 23.12 8.64
N ILE A 259 24.02 22.91 9.50
CA ILE A 259 23.84 22.42 10.87
C ILE A 259 23.11 23.45 11.73
N VAL A 260 23.45 24.74 11.60
CA VAL A 260 22.73 25.83 12.28
C VAL A 260 21.28 25.95 11.78
N ALA A 261 21.03 25.72 10.49
CA ALA A 261 19.67 25.64 9.97
C ALA A 261 18.91 24.43 10.54
N LEU A 262 19.54 23.25 10.59
CA LEU A 262 18.94 22.03 11.15
C LEU A 262 18.58 22.17 12.63
N ASP A 263 19.43 22.81 13.44
CA ASP A 263 19.15 23.08 14.86
C ASP A 263 17.88 23.94 15.04
N ARG A 264 17.70 24.95 14.18
CA ARG A 264 16.48 25.76 14.14
C ARG A 264 15.26 24.94 13.69
N ILE A 265 15.40 24.12 12.66
CA ILE A 265 14.31 23.25 12.15
C ILE A 265 13.91 22.20 13.20
N ALA A 266 14.89 21.63 13.91
CA ALA A 266 14.70 20.71 15.02
C ALA A 266 14.10 21.38 16.27
N SER A 267 14.08 22.70 16.34
CA SER A 267 13.38 23.42 17.43
C SER A 267 11.87 23.60 17.17
N LEU A 268 11.39 23.35 15.95
CA LEU A 268 9.95 23.43 15.60
C LEU A 268 9.15 22.30 16.27
N LYS A 269 7.87 22.53 16.58
CA LYS A 269 7.10 21.63 17.47
C LYS A 269 6.75 20.28 16.84
N HIS A 270 6.42 20.28 15.55
CA HIS A 270 5.89 19.10 14.86
C HIS A 270 6.72 18.79 13.62
N TYR A 271 6.77 17.53 13.21
CA TYR A 271 7.29 17.22 11.87
C TYR A 271 6.28 17.64 10.79
N ARG A 272 5.01 17.26 10.98
CA ARG A 272 3.85 17.64 10.16
C ARG A 272 2.64 17.96 11.04
N ASN A 273 1.76 18.85 10.57
CA ASN A 273 0.60 19.29 11.36
C ASN A 273 -0.66 18.41 11.24
N ALA A 274 -0.77 17.57 10.22
CA ALA A 274 -1.96 16.74 10.01
C ALA A 274 -1.63 15.23 9.91
N PRO A 275 -2.40 14.36 10.57
CA PRO A 275 -2.24 12.91 10.48
C PRO A 275 -2.66 12.38 9.09
N LEU A 276 -2.26 11.15 8.77
CA LEU A 276 -2.60 10.51 7.48
C LEU A 276 -4.12 10.38 7.27
N SER A 277 -4.88 10.13 8.34
CA SER A 277 -6.35 10.07 8.32
C SER A 277 -7.02 11.30 7.74
N GLN A 278 -6.57 12.48 8.16
CA GLN A 278 -7.09 13.73 7.63
C GLN A 278 -6.72 13.89 6.15
N ARG A 279 -5.49 13.53 5.76
CA ARG A 279 -5.03 13.59 4.36
C ARG A 279 -5.83 12.69 3.43
N TYR A 280 -6.19 11.51 3.91
CA TYR A 280 -7.01 10.58 3.15
C TYR A 280 -8.43 11.11 2.95
N VAL A 281 -9.07 11.65 3.99
CA VAL A 281 -10.39 12.27 3.84
C VAL A 281 -10.34 13.47 2.88
N ASP A 282 -9.27 14.28 2.97
CA ASP A 282 -9.05 15.37 2.03
C ASP A 282 -8.86 14.87 0.58
N ALA A 283 -8.15 13.75 0.40
CA ALA A 283 -7.94 13.12 -0.91
C ALA A 283 -9.23 12.53 -1.49
N GLU A 284 -10.04 11.83 -0.68
CA GLU A 284 -11.37 11.33 -1.10
C GLU A 284 -12.22 12.49 -1.63
N ARG A 285 -12.34 13.56 -0.84
CA ARG A 285 -13.11 14.75 -1.21
C ARG A 285 -12.59 15.38 -2.50
N ARG A 286 -11.27 15.48 -2.69
CA ARG A 286 -10.66 16.08 -3.91
C ARG A 286 -10.90 15.21 -5.14
N LEU A 287 -10.79 13.89 -5.03
CA LEU A 287 -11.08 12.96 -6.12
C LEU A 287 -12.56 13.01 -6.52
N GLU A 288 -13.48 13.02 -5.54
CA GLU A 288 -14.92 13.15 -5.79
C GLU A 288 -15.26 14.48 -6.47
N ALA A 289 -14.71 15.59 -5.98
CA ALA A 289 -14.92 16.91 -6.56
C ALA A 289 -14.39 17.00 -8.00
N ALA A 290 -13.32 16.27 -8.32
CA ALA A 290 -12.77 16.18 -9.67
C ALA A 290 -13.56 15.20 -10.58
N GLY A 291 -14.60 14.53 -10.05
CA GLY A 291 -15.39 13.54 -10.77
C GLY A 291 -14.66 12.21 -11.02
N ALA A 292 -13.60 11.95 -10.27
CA ALA A 292 -12.88 10.69 -10.26
C ALA A 292 -13.40 9.76 -9.15
N SER A 293 -13.07 8.48 -9.28
CA SER A 293 -13.33 7.50 -8.23
C SER A 293 -12.47 7.79 -6.99
N SER A 294 -13.10 7.98 -5.82
CA SER A 294 -12.46 8.09 -4.51
C SER A 294 -12.21 6.71 -3.85
N ARG A 295 -12.08 5.64 -4.65
CA ARG A 295 -11.75 4.31 -4.11
C ARG A 295 -10.53 4.39 -3.19
N PHE A 296 -10.55 3.54 -2.17
CA PHE A 296 -9.59 3.57 -1.08
C PHE A 296 -8.14 3.64 -1.55
N ASP A 297 -7.74 2.78 -2.49
CA ASP A 297 -6.38 2.73 -3.03
C ASP A 297 -5.93 4.07 -3.60
N LYS A 298 -6.80 4.75 -4.37
CA LYS A 298 -6.50 6.04 -4.99
C LYS A 298 -6.35 7.15 -3.97
N ALA A 299 -7.33 7.28 -3.06
CA ALA A 299 -7.27 8.28 -2.01
C ALA A 299 -6.08 8.03 -1.06
N PHE A 300 -5.77 6.76 -0.80
CA PHE A 300 -4.60 6.33 -0.04
C PHE A 300 -3.29 6.74 -0.72
N MET A 301 -3.13 6.47 -2.02
CA MET A 301 -1.93 6.87 -2.78
C MET A 301 -1.71 8.38 -2.75
N VAL A 302 -2.76 9.18 -2.95
CA VAL A 302 -2.69 10.65 -2.81
C VAL A 302 -2.26 11.06 -1.39
N ALA A 303 -2.82 10.42 -0.35
CA ALA A 303 -2.49 10.71 1.04
C ALA A 303 -1.05 10.32 1.40
N VAL A 304 -0.54 9.21 0.86
CA VAL A 304 0.84 8.73 1.05
C VAL A 304 1.84 9.64 0.33
N ALA A 305 1.55 10.08 -0.89
CA ALA A 305 2.35 11.06 -1.62
C ALA A 305 2.45 12.42 -0.89
N ASN A 306 1.61 12.66 0.12
CA ASN A 306 1.66 13.83 0.98
C ASN A 306 2.50 13.64 2.25
N LEU A 307 3.08 12.46 2.50
CA LEU A 307 3.95 12.24 3.66
C LEU A 307 5.26 13.02 3.52
N VAL A 308 5.87 12.99 2.32
CA VAL A 308 7.13 13.68 1.95
C VAL A 308 8.25 13.43 2.96
N LEU A 309 8.83 12.23 2.88
CA LEU A 309 9.90 11.76 3.77
C LEU A 309 11.29 11.79 3.12
N ASP A 310 11.37 12.06 1.82
CA ASP A 310 12.62 12.10 1.08
C ASP A 310 13.66 13.08 1.68
N PRO A 311 13.32 14.31 2.11
CA PRO A 311 14.28 15.21 2.75
C PRO A 311 14.95 14.62 4.01
N ALA A 312 14.24 13.78 4.76
CA ALA A 312 14.78 13.08 5.92
C ALA A 312 15.77 11.98 5.50
N SER A 313 15.48 11.27 4.40
CA SER A 313 16.39 10.30 3.78
C SER A 313 17.68 10.97 3.28
N VAL A 314 17.55 12.08 2.54
CA VAL A 314 18.69 12.87 2.05
C VAL A 314 19.55 13.38 3.22
N LEU A 315 18.93 13.93 4.26
CA LEU A 315 19.63 14.38 5.46
C LEU A 315 20.44 13.25 6.12
N THR A 316 19.84 12.07 6.23
CA THR A 316 20.48 10.87 6.80
C THR A 316 21.72 10.45 5.98
N LYS A 317 21.65 10.53 4.65
CA LYS A 317 22.79 10.21 3.77
C LYS A 317 23.89 11.27 3.86
N ARG A 318 23.52 12.56 3.82
CA ARG A 318 24.48 13.67 3.96
C ARG A 318 25.16 13.67 5.33
N ALA A 319 24.44 13.39 6.41
CA ALA A 319 25.00 13.26 7.75
C ALA A 319 26.10 12.18 7.80
N ALA A 320 25.86 11.02 7.18
CA ALA A 320 26.87 9.97 7.05
C ALA A 320 28.10 10.43 6.27
N ALA A 321 27.91 11.16 5.16
CA ALA A 321 29.02 11.72 4.36
C ALA A 321 29.83 12.81 5.10
N THR A 322 29.29 13.36 6.19
CA THR A 322 29.90 14.50 6.92
C THR A 322 30.59 14.08 8.22
N LYS A 323 30.29 12.89 8.75
CA LYS A 323 30.68 12.45 10.10
C LYS A 323 32.14 12.72 10.47
N ASP A 324 33.08 12.43 9.57
CA ASP A 324 34.53 12.53 9.86
C ASP A 324 35.13 13.92 9.55
N ARG A 325 34.30 14.90 9.17
CA ARG A 325 34.72 16.24 8.70
C ARG A 325 34.24 17.38 9.60
N LEU A 326 33.44 17.08 10.61
CA LEU A 326 32.85 18.10 11.49
C LEU A 326 33.72 18.41 12.69
N ALA A 327 33.65 19.67 13.12
CA ALA A 327 34.13 20.06 14.44
C ALA A 327 33.28 19.35 15.52
N PRO A 328 33.83 19.05 16.71
CA PRO A 328 33.10 18.35 17.77
C PRO A 328 31.76 18.99 18.14
N ASP A 329 31.70 20.33 18.20
CA ASP A 329 30.48 21.07 18.53
C ASP A 329 29.40 20.91 17.44
N ASP A 330 29.81 20.91 16.17
CA ASP A 330 28.91 20.72 15.03
C ASP A 330 28.42 19.26 14.94
N GLN A 331 29.28 18.30 15.30
CA GLN A 331 28.91 16.90 15.40
C GLN A 331 27.85 16.67 16.49
N ASP A 332 28.03 17.25 17.67
CA ASP A 332 27.06 17.19 18.77
C ASP A 332 25.71 17.83 18.38
N ARG A 333 25.76 19.02 17.77
CA ARG A 333 24.56 19.72 17.28
C ARG A 333 23.80 18.93 16.22
N LEU A 334 24.50 18.41 15.21
CA LEU A 334 23.90 17.56 14.18
C LEU A 334 23.27 16.32 14.81
N GLY A 335 23.98 15.65 15.72
CA GLY A 335 23.47 14.47 16.40
C GLY A 335 22.18 14.73 17.19
N LYS A 336 22.13 15.83 17.95
CA LYS A 336 20.92 16.27 18.68
C LYS A 336 19.77 16.64 17.74
N ALA A 337 20.06 17.31 16.61
CA ALA A 337 19.04 17.65 15.62
C ALA A 337 18.44 16.38 14.98
N LEU A 338 19.27 15.40 14.62
CA LEU A 338 18.84 14.11 14.07
C LEU A 338 17.98 13.32 15.06
N LEU A 339 18.40 13.25 16.33
CA LEU A 339 17.61 12.60 17.38
C LEU A 339 16.23 13.25 17.53
N THR A 340 16.20 14.59 17.57
CA THR A 340 14.96 15.35 17.77
C THR A 340 14.01 15.22 16.59
N LEU A 341 14.50 15.40 15.36
CA LEU A 341 13.69 15.23 14.15
C LEU A 341 13.24 13.78 13.98
N GLY A 342 14.15 12.82 14.20
CA GLY A 342 13.87 11.40 14.12
C GLY A 342 12.78 10.97 15.09
N ALA A 343 12.83 11.43 16.35
CA ALA A 343 11.78 11.15 17.33
C ALA A 343 10.41 11.71 16.93
N ARG A 344 10.36 12.92 16.33
CA ARG A 344 9.09 13.50 15.85
C ARG A 344 8.52 12.78 14.64
N ILE A 345 9.38 12.35 13.70
CA ILE A 345 8.95 11.53 12.57
C ILE A 345 8.47 10.16 13.09
N GLN A 346 9.21 9.54 14.00
CA GLN A 346 8.87 8.25 14.60
C GLN A 346 7.55 8.28 15.40
N ALA A 347 7.18 9.43 15.97
CA ALA A 347 5.89 9.63 16.61
C ALA A 347 4.70 9.59 15.61
N GLY A 348 4.96 9.58 14.30
CA GLY A 348 3.97 9.40 13.26
C GLY A 348 3.18 8.09 13.34
N ASN A 349 2.10 8.04 12.56
CA ASN A 349 1.14 6.95 12.58
C ASN A 349 1.45 5.85 11.55
N THR A 350 2.43 6.05 10.67
CA THR A 350 2.78 5.09 9.61
C THR A 350 4.04 4.29 9.91
N LEU A 351 4.14 3.10 9.34
CA LEU A 351 5.33 2.25 9.42
C LEU A 351 6.55 2.91 8.74
N VAL A 352 6.33 3.61 7.63
CA VAL A 352 7.41 4.29 6.90
C VAL A 352 7.98 5.45 7.71
N GLU A 353 7.14 6.28 8.34
CA GLU A 353 7.59 7.34 9.24
C GLU A 353 8.40 6.76 10.41
N ARG A 354 7.90 5.71 11.05
CA ARG A 354 8.63 5.04 12.14
C ARG A 354 10.00 4.53 11.71
N SER A 355 10.07 3.91 10.54
CA SER A 355 11.32 3.38 10.00
C SER A 355 12.34 4.49 9.68
N VAL A 356 11.88 5.59 9.08
CA VAL A 356 12.70 6.77 8.77
C VAL A 356 13.16 7.46 10.05
N GLY A 357 12.26 7.68 11.00
CA GLY A 357 12.55 8.31 12.28
C GLY A 357 13.57 7.53 13.10
N LEU A 358 13.42 6.20 13.20
CA LEU A 358 14.41 5.34 13.87
C LEU A 358 15.79 5.42 13.19
N ARG A 359 15.84 5.47 11.85
CA ARG A 359 17.12 5.58 11.13
C ARG A 359 17.85 6.88 11.46
N MET A 360 17.11 7.98 11.49
CA MET A 360 17.67 9.27 11.90
C MET A 360 18.13 9.25 13.36
N MET A 361 17.34 8.65 14.26
CA MET A 361 17.72 8.52 15.67
C MET A 361 18.99 7.67 15.84
N GLU A 362 19.13 6.56 15.10
CA GLU A 362 20.34 5.73 15.11
C GLU A 362 21.59 6.55 14.77
N GLN A 363 21.54 7.29 13.65
CA GLN A 363 22.65 8.12 13.23
C GLN A 363 22.95 9.24 14.22
N GLY A 364 21.91 9.90 14.74
CA GLY A 364 22.07 10.92 15.77
C GLY A 364 22.75 10.38 17.02
N ALA A 365 22.35 9.18 17.47
CA ALA A 365 22.93 8.48 18.61
C ALA A 365 24.41 8.11 18.38
N VAL A 366 24.77 7.67 17.16
CA VAL A 366 26.16 7.42 16.78
C VAL A 366 27.01 8.70 16.83
N LEU A 367 26.48 9.83 16.38
CA LEU A 367 27.22 11.10 16.40
C LEU A 367 27.49 11.61 17.81
N VAL A 368 26.55 11.42 18.75
CA VAL A 368 26.71 11.87 20.14
C VAL A 368 27.23 10.78 21.10
N GLY A 369 27.54 9.58 20.61
CA GLY A 369 28.04 8.46 21.42
C GLY A 369 27.03 7.93 22.45
N ASN A 370 25.72 8.00 22.16
CA ASN A 370 24.67 7.56 23.06
C ASN A 370 24.29 6.09 22.81
N GLU A 371 25.00 5.17 23.47
CA GLU A 371 24.78 3.72 23.32
C GLU A 371 23.41 3.24 23.83
N GLU A 372 22.85 3.88 24.85
CA GLU A 372 21.50 3.54 25.34
C GLU A 372 20.45 3.80 24.27
N MET A 373 20.52 4.95 23.62
CA MET A 373 19.62 5.29 22.51
C MET A 373 19.81 4.34 21.32
N ARG A 374 21.04 3.90 21.02
CA ARG A 374 21.29 2.90 19.97
C ARG A 374 20.62 1.57 20.28
N ALA A 375 20.66 1.13 21.54
CA ALA A 375 19.95 -0.09 21.97
C ALA A 375 18.42 0.07 21.82
N GLN A 376 17.85 1.20 22.27
CA GLN A 376 16.42 1.49 22.10
C GLN A 376 15.98 1.51 20.63
N VAL A 377 16.81 2.08 19.74
CA VAL A 377 16.53 2.09 18.30
C VAL A 377 16.58 0.68 17.70
N ALA A 378 17.52 -0.16 18.13
CA ALA A 378 17.61 -1.56 17.69
C ALA A 378 16.34 -2.35 18.09
N GLU A 379 15.86 -2.21 19.32
CA GLU A 379 14.58 -2.80 19.77
C GLU A 379 13.37 -2.30 18.95
N GLY A 380 13.38 -1.00 18.60
CA GLY A 380 12.39 -0.40 17.71
C GLY A 380 12.37 -1.06 16.32
N TYR A 381 13.54 -1.36 15.76
CA TYR A 381 13.64 -2.05 14.46
C TYR A 381 13.13 -3.49 14.50
N GLU A 382 13.42 -4.22 15.57
CA GLU A 382 12.87 -5.58 15.77
C GLU A 382 11.34 -5.55 15.82
N SER A 383 10.78 -4.56 16.54
CA SER A 383 9.34 -4.35 16.63
C SER A 383 8.73 -4.07 15.24
N ILE A 384 9.30 -3.14 14.47
CA ILE A 384 8.85 -2.84 13.11
C ILE A 384 8.95 -4.08 12.21
N ARG A 385 10.06 -4.83 12.28
CA ARG A 385 10.26 -6.03 11.47
C ARG A 385 9.18 -7.08 11.74
N SER A 386 8.86 -7.31 13.00
CA SER A 386 7.80 -8.25 13.40
C SER A 386 6.42 -7.83 12.87
N VAL A 387 6.11 -6.52 12.96
CA VAL A 387 4.87 -5.95 12.42
C VAL A 387 4.79 -6.10 10.90
N ILE A 388 5.86 -5.76 10.17
CA ILE A 388 5.93 -5.91 8.70
C ILE A 388 5.82 -7.37 8.29
N GLN A 389 6.47 -8.28 9.02
CA GLN A 389 6.39 -9.70 8.73
C GLN A 389 4.96 -10.21 8.87
N SER A 390 4.29 -9.85 9.97
CA SER A 390 2.91 -10.24 10.27
C SER A 390 1.91 -9.62 9.29
N SER A 391 2.03 -8.32 8.98
CA SER A 391 1.13 -7.66 8.02
C SER A 391 1.20 -8.31 6.64
N ARG A 392 2.42 -8.60 6.17
CA ARG A 392 2.65 -9.31 4.92
C ARG A 392 2.22 -10.79 4.94
N GLN A 393 1.95 -11.39 6.09
CA GLN A 393 1.40 -12.75 6.17
C GLN A 393 -0.12 -12.77 6.00
N VAL A 394 -0.81 -11.68 6.36
CA VAL A 394 -2.27 -11.62 6.40
C VAL A 394 -2.91 -11.39 5.02
N GLN A 395 -2.24 -10.71 4.08
CA GLN A 395 -2.62 -10.51 2.65
C GLN A 395 -4.13 -10.50 2.30
N ILE A 396 -4.95 -9.77 3.07
CA ILE A 396 -6.41 -9.79 2.86
C ILE A 396 -6.88 -8.93 1.69
N GLU A 397 -6.00 -8.13 1.09
CA GLU A 397 -6.27 -7.31 -0.10
C GLU A 397 -6.79 -8.14 -1.29
N ASN A 398 -6.56 -9.44 -1.29
CA ASN A 398 -7.02 -10.35 -2.34
C ASN A 398 -8.35 -11.06 -2.03
N TRP A 399 -8.90 -10.89 -0.81
CA TRP A 399 -10.12 -11.58 -0.41
C TRP A 399 -11.37 -10.84 -0.92
N PRO A 400 -12.39 -11.55 -1.46
CA PRO A 400 -13.63 -10.94 -1.96
C PRO A 400 -14.60 -10.56 -0.81
N LEU A 401 -14.09 -9.81 0.17
CA LEU A 401 -14.83 -9.27 1.32
C LEU A 401 -14.73 -7.73 1.35
N PRO A 402 -15.55 -7.01 0.55
CA PRO A 402 -15.44 -5.56 0.43
C PRO A 402 -15.67 -4.79 1.73
N SER A 403 -16.50 -5.32 2.64
CA SER A 403 -16.74 -4.67 3.94
C SER A 403 -15.53 -4.79 4.86
N LEU A 404 -14.89 -5.96 4.93
CA LEU A 404 -13.63 -6.15 5.66
C LEU A 404 -12.53 -5.25 5.10
N GLN A 405 -12.35 -5.22 3.78
CA GLN A 405 -11.29 -4.41 3.19
C GLN A 405 -11.47 -2.92 3.43
N ARG A 406 -12.72 -2.39 3.36
CA ARG A 406 -13.00 -0.99 3.72
C ARG A 406 -12.70 -0.68 5.18
N GLU A 407 -12.99 -1.62 6.08
CA GLU A 407 -12.69 -1.46 7.50
C GLU A 407 -11.19 -1.51 7.78
N TRP A 408 -10.48 -2.45 7.15
CA TRP A 408 -9.02 -2.57 7.21
C TRP A 408 -8.31 -1.32 6.68
N ALA A 409 -8.73 -0.87 5.50
CA ALA A 409 -8.35 0.39 4.89
C ALA A 409 -8.49 1.57 5.86
N LYS A 410 -9.68 1.73 6.44
CA LYS A 410 -9.95 2.80 7.41
C LYS A 410 -9.04 2.71 8.62
N ALA A 411 -8.80 1.52 9.15
CA ALA A 411 -7.91 1.31 10.29
C ALA A 411 -6.44 1.66 9.96
N LEU A 412 -5.94 1.26 8.79
CA LEU A 412 -4.61 1.62 8.30
C LEU A 412 -4.42 3.15 8.25
N VAL A 413 -5.39 3.87 7.73
CA VAL A 413 -5.27 5.32 7.57
C VAL A 413 -5.41 6.06 8.90
N GLN A 414 -6.23 5.54 9.82
CA GLN A 414 -6.35 6.09 11.17
C GLN A 414 -5.03 6.04 11.94
N ASN A 415 -4.47 4.84 12.07
CA ASN A 415 -3.19 4.62 12.73
C ASN A 415 -2.60 3.27 12.32
N GLU A 416 -1.92 3.23 11.17
CA GLU A 416 -1.30 2.01 10.61
C GLU A 416 -0.43 1.29 11.65
N TRP A 417 0.41 2.02 12.38
CA TRP A 417 1.27 1.42 13.40
C TRP A 417 0.47 0.72 14.50
N ALA A 418 -0.45 1.45 15.15
CA ALA A 418 -1.23 0.89 16.25
C ALA A 418 -2.07 -0.30 15.78
N PHE A 419 -2.65 -0.17 14.58
CA PHE A 419 -3.47 -1.21 13.97
C PHE A 419 -2.66 -2.48 13.66
N LEU A 420 -1.55 -2.36 12.94
CA LEU A 420 -0.74 -3.53 12.56
C LEU A 420 0.02 -4.12 13.74
N SER A 421 0.30 -3.34 14.79
CA SER A 421 0.87 -3.85 16.04
C SER A 421 -0.04 -4.86 16.74
N ASN A 422 -1.35 -4.76 16.56
CA ASN A 422 -2.32 -5.73 17.12
C ASN A 422 -2.17 -7.13 16.49
N LEU A 423 -1.55 -7.25 15.31
CA LEU A 423 -1.22 -8.54 14.70
C LEU A 423 -0.13 -9.27 15.48
N VAL A 424 0.82 -8.52 16.05
CA VAL A 424 1.96 -9.09 16.76
C VAL A 424 1.60 -9.39 18.22
N ALA A 425 0.76 -8.55 18.81
CA ALA A 425 0.32 -8.68 20.20
C ALA A 425 -0.12 -10.13 20.53
N PRO A 426 0.18 -10.62 21.75
CA PRO A 426 -0.11 -12.00 22.17
C PRO A 426 -1.51 -12.48 21.77
#